data_AF-A0A949BLT3-F1
#
_entry.id   AF-A0A949BLT3-F1
#
_cell.length_a   1.000
_cell.length_b   1.000
_cell.length_c   1.000
_cell.angle_alpha   90.00
_cell.angle_beta   90.00
_cell.angle_gamma   90.00
#
_symmetry.space_group_name_H-M   'P 1'
#
loop_
_entity.id
_entity.type
_entity.pdbx_description
1 polymer ?
#
loop_
_entity_poly.entity_id
_entity_poly.type
_entity_poly.pdbx_seq_one_letter_code
_entity_poly.pdbx_strand_id
1 'polypeptide(L)'
;MINKTKVTIPAYPVLDRALTYSVQRIENDLKKVDPAKRFMIITDPGREGKMRKTTRKIQKINFIPSKFNPEGYRQEIKSLIEDPLPKESKESYFIQLSDLVSYLVYLYGIQELLKQAFPSRLPVLVDIVKVKSWLDIMKDSLNLEASGTNVYGIVISPK
;
A
#
# COMPACT_ATOMS: atom_id res chain seq x y z
N MET A 1 4.55 0.85 4.31
CA MET A 1 5.50 1.94 3.98
C MET A 1 6.80 1.36 3.45
N ILE A 2 7.38 1.96 2.40
CA ILE A 2 8.72 1.59 1.93
C ILE A 2 9.78 2.50 2.57
N ASN A 3 10.72 1.94 3.34
CA ASN A 3 11.83 2.70 3.89
C ASN A 3 12.94 2.86 2.85
N LYS A 4 12.96 4.03 2.19
CA LYS A 4 13.94 4.34 1.15
C LYS A 4 15.38 4.43 1.65
N THR A 5 15.62 4.71 2.94
CA THR A 5 16.99 4.80 3.48
C THR A 5 17.68 3.43 3.55
N LYS A 6 16.90 2.35 3.57
CA LYS A 6 17.39 0.96 3.58
C LYS A 6 17.44 0.33 2.20
N VAL A 7 17.08 1.09 1.15
CA VAL A 7 17.18 0.61 -0.23
C VAL A 7 18.62 0.83 -0.69
N THR A 8 19.44 -0.21 -0.57
CA THR A 8 20.86 -0.19 -0.93
C THR A 8 21.12 -0.54 -2.41
N ILE A 9 20.11 -1.04 -3.11
CA ILE A 9 20.22 -1.46 -4.51
C ILE A 9 19.67 -0.34 -5.40
N PRO A 10 20.49 0.25 -6.31
CA PRO A 10 20.10 1.36 -7.16
C PRO A 10 18.84 1.11 -8.02
N ALA A 11 18.56 -0.16 -8.33
CA ALA A 11 17.47 -0.58 -9.20
C ALA A 11 16.27 -1.22 -8.46
N TYR A 12 16.06 -0.97 -7.16
CA TYR A 12 14.93 -1.57 -6.45
C TYR A 12 13.59 -1.08 -7.02
N PRO A 13 12.73 -1.96 -7.57
CA PRO A 13 11.52 -1.55 -8.27
C PRO A 13 10.39 -1.28 -7.27
N VAL A 14 10.46 -0.13 -6.56
CA VAL A 14 9.54 0.25 -5.47
C VAL A 14 8.08 0.12 -5.88
N LEU A 15 7.70 0.65 -7.05
CA LEU A 15 6.31 0.62 -7.54
C LEU A 15 5.83 -0.82 -7.76
N ASP A 16 6.64 -1.65 -8.43
CA ASP A 16 6.29 -3.04 -8.72
C ASP A 16 6.08 -3.84 -7.43
N ARG A 17 6.98 -3.67 -6.45
CA ARG A 17 6.89 -4.36 -5.15
C ARG A 17 5.71 -3.88 -4.32
N ALA A 18 5.53 -2.57 -4.19
CA ALA A 18 4.42 -1.99 -3.45
C ALA A 18 3.07 -2.44 -4.04
N LEU A 19 2.90 -2.34 -5.36
CA LEU A 19 1.68 -2.75 -6.04
C LEU A 19 1.44 -4.25 -5.92
N THR A 20 2.48 -5.08 -6.09
CA THR A 20 2.36 -6.54 -5.92
C THR A 20 1.82 -6.88 -4.54
N TYR A 21 2.38 -6.32 -3.47
CA TYR A 21 1.92 -6.60 -2.11
C TYR A 21 0.50 -6.08 -1.84
N SER A 22 0.13 -4.90 -2.36
CA SER A 22 -1.23 -4.38 -2.21
C SER A 22 -2.26 -5.29 -2.89
N VAL A 23 -2.00 -5.72 -4.13
CA VAL A 23 -2.93 -6.58 -4.88
C VAL A 23 -3.04 -7.97 -4.26
N GLN A 24 -1.92 -8.56 -3.85
CA GLN A 24 -1.92 -9.85 -3.14
C GLN A 24 -2.72 -9.80 -1.84
N ARG A 25 -2.65 -8.69 -1.10
CA ARG A 25 -3.40 -8.52 0.14
C ARG A 25 -4.91 -8.46 -0.12
N ILE A 26 -5.33 -7.67 -1.11
CA ILE A 26 -6.75 -7.60 -1.51
C ILE A 26 -7.25 -8.99 -1.94
N GLU A 27 -6.50 -9.70 -2.79
CA GLU A 27 -6.85 -11.06 -3.24
C GLU A 27 -7.01 -12.03 -2.06
N ASN A 28 -6.10 -12.00 -1.08
CA ASN A 28 -6.15 -12.87 0.08
C ASN A 28 -7.31 -12.54 1.02
N ASP A 29 -7.58 -11.25 1.23
CA ASP A 29 -8.67 -10.80 2.09
C ASP A 29 -10.03 -11.10 1.46
N LEU A 30 -10.20 -10.89 0.15
CA LEU A 30 -11.42 -11.27 -0.57
C LEU A 30 -11.67 -12.77 -0.53
N LYS A 31 -10.66 -13.61 -0.76
CA LYS A 31 -10.79 -15.07 -0.71
C LYS A 31 -11.29 -15.59 0.65
N LYS A 32 -10.91 -14.93 1.76
CA LYS A 32 -11.39 -15.28 3.10
C LYS A 32 -12.87 -14.95 3.30
N VAL A 33 -13.34 -13.86 2.70
CA VAL A 33 -14.73 -13.40 2.83
C VAL A 33 -15.64 -14.15 1.87
N ASP A 34 -15.31 -14.12 0.58
CA ASP A 34 -16.05 -14.79 -0.49
C ASP A 34 -15.18 -14.89 -1.77
N PRO A 35 -14.78 -16.10 -2.21
CA PRO A 35 -13.99 -16.33 -3.42
C PRO A 35 -14.64 -15.84 -4.74
N ALA A 36 -15.95 -15.59 -4.76
CA ALA A 36 -16.65 -15.05 -5.92
C ALA A 36 -16.52 -13.52 -6.04
N LYS A 37 -16.13 -12.82 -4.97
CA LYS A 37 -15.94 -11.37 -5.01
C LYS A 37 -14.81 -10.98 -5.93
N ARG A 38 -14.94 -9.78 -6.49
CA ARG A 38 -14.00 -9.19 -7.45
C ARG A 38 -13.68 -7.76 -7.03
N PHE A 39 -12.58 -7.22 -7.54
CA PHE A 39 -12.17 -5.85 -7.29
C PHE A 39 -11.58 -5.20 -8.54
N MET A 40 -11.51 -3.88 -8.50
CA MET A 40 -10.92 -3.03 -9.53
C MET A 40 -9.94 -2.06 -8.89
N ILE A 41 -8.95 -1.61 -9.67
CA ILE A 41 -7.97 -0.62 -9.23
C ILE A 41 -8.19 0.65 -10.05
N ILE A 42 -8.46 1.75 -9.37
CA ILE A 42 -8.52 3.09 -9.96
C ILE A 42 -7.27 3.84 -9.48
N THR A 43 -6.56 4.50 -10.39
CA THR A 43 -5.30 5.21 -10.13
C THR A 43 -5.33 6.62 -10.72
N ASP A 44 -4.55 7.52 -10.13
CA ASP A 44 -4.20 8.78 -10.79
C ASP A 44 -3.32 8.49 -12.04
N PRO A 45 -3.38 9.32 -13.10
CA PRO A 45 -2.64 9.10 -14.35
C PRO A 45 -1.11 9.15 -14.19
N GLY A 46 -0.39 8.56 -15.15
CA GLY A 46 1.06 8.73 -15.33
C GLY A 46 1.92 7.51 -14.99
N ARG A 47 1.33 6.44 -14.45
CA ARG A 47 2.04 5.17 -14.14
C ARG A 47 1.32 3.92 -14.61
N GLU A 48 0.21 4.07 -15.34
CA GLU A 48 -0.66 3.01 -15.82
C GLU A 48 0.10 1.94 -16.59
N GLY A 49 1.06 2.29 -17.45
CA GLY A 49 1.87 1.32 -18.19
C GLY A 49 2.68 0.37 -17.28
N LYS A 50 3.31 0.91 -16.23
CA LYS A 50 4.06 0.10 -15.25
C LYS A 50 3.11 -0.72 -14.38
N MET A 51 2.01 -0.13 -13.93
CA MET A 51 1.02 -0.81 -13.08
C MET A 51 0.30 -1.95 -13.83
N ARG A 52 -0.02 -1.75 -15.10
CA ARG A 52 -0.55 -2.78 -16.03
C ARG A 52 0.43 -3.94 -16.17
N LYS A 53 1.71 -3.64 -16.41
CA LYS A 53 2.74 -4.68 -16.51
C LYS A 53 2.84 -5.51 -15.22
N THR A 54 2.83 -4.86 -14.07
CA THR A 54 2.88 -5.53 -12.76
C THR A 54 1.63 -6.38 -12.51
N THR A 55 0.42 -5.83 -12.70
CA THR A 55 -0.85 -6.54 -12.46
C THR A 55 -1.04 -7.73 -13.39
N ARG A 56 -0.76 -7.59 -14.69
CA ARG A 56 -0.82 -8.72 -15.64
C ARG A 56 0.20 -9.81 -15.31
N LYS A 57 1.42 -9.43 -14.89
CA LYS A 57 2.46 -10.39 -14.46
C LYS A 57 1.94 -11.28 -13.33
N ILE A 58 1.37 -10.68 -12.27
CA ILE A 58 0.91 -11.43 -11.09
C ILE A 58 -0.44 -12.16 -11.31
N GLN A 59 -1.23 -11.78 -12.31
CA GLN A 59 -2.36 -12.58 -12.77
C GLN A 59 -1.92 -13.87 -13.50
N LYS A 60 -0.76 -13.87 -14.15
CA LYS A 60 -0.22 -15.03 -14.88
C LYS A 60 0.66 -15.93 -14.01
N ILE A 61 1.63 -15.33 -13.31
CA ILE A 61 2.60 -16.01 -12.44
C ILE A 61 2.86 -15.15 -11.22
N ASN A 62 2.49 -15.64 -10.04
CA ASN A 62 2.71 -14.94 -8.79
C ASN A 62 3.25 -15.85 -7.68
N PHE A 63 4.53 -15.66 -7.34
CA PHE A 63 5.20 -16.36 -6.24
C PHE A 63 5.10 -15.55 -4.96
N ILE A 64 4.61 -16.19 -3.90
CA ILE A 64 4.43 -15.60 -2.57
C ILE A 64 5.42 -16.28 -1.61
N PRO A 65 6.36 -15.53 -1.00
CA PRO A 65 7.20 -16.06 0.06
C PRO A 65 6.35 -16.49 1.27
N SER A 66 6.63 -17.67 1.82
CA SER A 66 5.96 -18.16 3.03
C SER A 66 6.86 -17.98 4.25
N LYS A 67 6.26 -17.68 5.40
CA LYS A 67 6.94 -17.70 6.70
C LYS A 67 7.10 -19.12 7.24
N PHE A 68 6.24 -20.05 6.80
CA PHE A 68 6.15 -21.42 7.32
C PHE A 68 6.80 -22.45 6.39
N ASN A 69 6.93 -22.13 5.10
CA ASN A 69 7.51 -23.02 4.10
C ASN A 69 8.66 -22.31 3.36
N PRO A 70 9.90 -22.84 3.39
CA PRO A 70 11.05 -22.24 2.71
C PRO A 70 10.85 -22.04 1.20
N GLU A 71 10.07 -22.90 0.54
CA GLU A 71 9.92 -22.90 -0.91
C GLU A 71 8.93 -21.84 -1.44
N GLY A 72 8.25 -21.13 -0.53
CA GLY A 72 7.13 -20.27 -0.90
C GLY A 72 6.00 -21.05 -1.58
N TYR A 73 5.05 -20.35 -2.18
CA TYR A 73 4.00 -20.98 -2.97
C TYR A 73 3.57 -20.09 -4.13
N ARG A 74 2.90 -20.69 -5.11
CA ARG A 74 2.37 -19.99 -6.28
C ARG A 74 0.88 -19.74 -6.09
N GLN A 75 0.46 -18.48 -6.21
CA GLN A 75 -0.94 -18.09 -6.14
C GLN A 75 -1.21 -16.87 -7.02
N GLU A 76 -1.76 -17.08 -8.20
CA GLU A 76 -2.20 -16.03 -9.11
C GLU A 76 -3.32 -15.16 -8.53
N ILE A 77 -3.35 -13.92 -8.99
CA ILE A 77 -4.48 -13.01 -8.77
C ILE A 77 -5.60 -13.38 -9.73
N LYS A 78 -6.77 -13.75 -9.20
CA LYS A 78 -7.94 -14.15 -9.99
C LYS A 78 -9.12 -13.19 -9.86
N SER A 79 -9.10 -12.33 -8.85
CA SER A 79 -10.27 -11.50 -8.52
C SER A 79 -10.23 -10.09 -9.10
N LEU A 80 -9.12 -9.70 -9.75
CA LEU A 80 -8.99 -8.42 -10.43
C LEU A 80 -9.78 -8.44 -11.74
N ILE A 81 -10.74 -7.51 -11.89
CA ILE A 81 -11.65 -7.48 -13.04
C ILE A 81 -10.95 -7.07 -14.33
N GLU A 82 -10.10 -6.04 -14.26
CA GLU A 82 -9.46 -5.40 -15.40
C GLU A 82 -8.13 -4.75 -14.98
N ASP A 83 -7.30 -4.38 -15.95
CA ASP A 83 -6.13 -3.54 -15.73
C ASP A 83 -6.47 -2.25 -14.95
N PRO A 84 -5.50 -1.68 -14.20
CA PRO A 84 -5.69 -0.43 -13.49
C PRO A 84 -6.21 0.70 -14.40
N LEU A 85 -7.32 1.33 -14.00
CA LEU A 85 -7.98 2.38 -14.76
C LEU A 85 -7.52 3.76 -14.28
N PRO A 86 -7.04 4.63 -15.18
CA PRO A 86 -6.72 6.00 -14.82
C PRO A 86 -7.99 6.82 -14.61
N LYS A 87 -8.00 7.66 -13.58
CA LYS A 87 -9.00 8.70 -13.37
C LYS A 87 -8.31 9.95 -12.83
N GLU A 88 -8.63 11.11 -13.38
CA GLU A 88 -8.08 12.37 -12.92
C GLU A 88 -8.42 12.59 -11.45
N SER A 89 -7.39 12.79 -10.61
CA SER A 89 -7.56 13.09 -9.18
C SER A 89 -8.44 14.33 -8.95
N LYS A 90 -8.41 15.33 -9.83
CA LYS A 90 -9.30 16.52 -9.77
C LYS A 90 -10.79 16.19 -9.83
N GLU A 91 -11.14 15.04 -10.41
CA GLU A 91 -12.50 14.57 -10.63
C GLU A 91 -12.86 13.39 -9.71
N SER A 92 -12.00 13.06 -8.74
CA SER A 92 -12.13 11.87 -7.90
C SER A 92 -11.77 12.16 -6.45
N TYR A 93 -12.78 12.49 -5.64
CA TYR A 93 -12.62 12.58 -4.18
C TYR A 93 -12.08 11.29 -3.57
N PHE A 94 -12.35 10.14 -4.18
CA PHE A 94 -11.82 8.86 -3.71
C PHE A 94 -10.30 8.76 -3.87
N ILE A 95 -9.76 9.21 -5.00
CA ILE A 95 -8.30 9.28 -5.20
C ILE A 95 -7.70 10.30 -4.23
N GLN A 96 -8.30 11.48 -4.10
CA GLN A 96 -7.84 12.50 -3.17
C GLN A 96 -7.81 11.99 -1.71
N LEU A 97 -8.83 11.24 -1.29
CA LEU A 97 -8.88 10.61 0.03
C LEU A 97 -7.78 9.56 0.19
N SER A 98 -7.56 8.71 -0.82
CA SER A 98 -6.47 7.73 -0.81
C SER A 98 -5.10 8.39 -0.68
N ASP A 99 -4.88 9.51 -1.38
CA ASP A 99 -3.64 10.29 -1.28
C ASP A 99 -3.48 10.92 0.11
N LEU A 100 -4.56 11.43 0.69
CA LEU A 100 -4.56 11.93 2.07
C LEU A 100 -4.17 10.83 3.06
N VAL A 101 -4.79 9.65 2.99
CA VAL A 101 -4.47 8.51 3.87
C VAL A 101 -3.01 8.10 3.70
N SER A 102 -2.54 8.00 2.45
CA SER A 102 -1.14 7.68 2.12
C SER A 102 -0.17 8.71 2.73
N TYR A 103 -0.51 10.00 2.65
CA TYR A 103 0.29 11.07 3.21
C TYR A 103 0.31 11.06 4.74
N LEU A 104 -0.81 10.77 5.40
CA LEU A 104 -0.87 10.65 6.86
C LEU A 104 -0.04 9.47 7.36
N VAL A 105 -0.10 8.32 6.67
CA VAL A 105 0.75 7.15 6.97
C VAL A 105 2.23 7.49 6.75
N TYR A 106 2.56 8.30 5.74
CA TYR A 106 3.92 8.79 5.52
C TYR A 106 4.39 9.71 6.66
N LEU A 107 3.60 10.71 7.06
CA LEU A 107 3.93 11.62 8.17
C LEU A 107 4.15 10.85 9.47
N TYR A 108 3.21 9.96 9.82
CA TYR A 108 3.37 9.08 10.97
C TYR A 108 4.66 8.24 10.85
N GLY A 109 4.90 7.67 9.67
CA GLY A 109 6.06 6.83 9.41
C GLY A 109 7.40 7.55 9.57
N ILE A 110 7.54 8.77 9.03
CA ILE A 110 8.80 9.52 9.16
C ILE A 110 9.09 9.87 10.62
N GLN A 111 8.08 10.26 11.41
CA GLN A 111 8.31 10.74 12.77
C GLN A 111 8.37 9.61 13.79
N GLU A 112 7.43 8.67 13.75
CA GLU A 112 7.34 7.62 14.76
C GLU A 112 8.24 6.43 14.45
N LEU A 113 8.39 6.10 13.17
CA LEU A 113 9.10 4.88 12.76
C LEU A 113 10.53 5.16 12.31
N LEU A 114 10.77 6.29 11.64
CA LEU A 114 12.10 6.68 11.15
C LEU A 114 12.79 7.72 12.04
N LYS A 115 12.10 8.29 13.03
CA LYS A 115 12.60 9.34 13.94
C LYS A 115 13.18 10.56 13.21
N GLN A 116 12.54 10.94 12.10
CA GLN A 116 12.89 12.08 11.27
C GLN A 116 11.94 13.26 11.53
N ALA A 117 12.43 14.47 11.26
CA ALA A 117 11.61 15.68 11.29
C ALA A 117 10.58 15.69 10.16
N PHE A 118 9.48 16.41 10.38
CA PHE A 118 8.49 16.67 9.35
C PHE A 118 9.04 17.51 8.20
N PRO A 119 8.44 17.41 7.00
CA PRO A 119 8.82 18.27 5.88
C PRO A 119 8.61 19.74 6.22
N SER A 120 9.54 20.60 5.83
CA SER A 120 9.51 22.04 6.13
C SER A 120 8.29 22.79 5.64
N ARG A 121 7.58 22.25 4.63
CA ARG A 121 6.36 22.83 4.05
C ARG A 121 5.10 22.48 4.84
N LEU A 122 5.20 21.67 5.89
CA LEU A 122 4.05 21.28 6.69
C LEU A 122 3.64 22.44 7.62
N PRO A 123 2.36 22.80 7.71
CA PRO A 123 1.92 23.85 8.63
C PRO A 123 2.29 23.50 10.08
N VAL A 124 2.69 24.52 10.86
CA VAL A 124 3.10 24.35 12.27
C VAL A 124 2.03 23.67 13.14
N LEU A 125 0.76 23.85 12.77
CA LEU A 125 -0.40 23.25 13.43
C LEU A 125 -0.53 21.72 13.22
N VAL A 126 0.25 21.14 12.31
CA VAL A 126 0.25 19.71 12.04
C VAL A 126 1.46 19.10 12.75
N ASP A 127 1.21 18.60 13.96
CA ASP A 127 2.16 17.85 14.76
C ASP A 127 1.81 16.35 14.78
N ILE A 128 2.58 15.55 15.52
CA ILE A 128 2.32 14.11 15.64
C ILE A 128 0.97 13.81 16.30
N VAL A 129 0.55 14.65 17.24
CA VAL A 129 -0.67 14.46 18.01
C VAL A 129 -1.86 14.59 17.06
N LYS A 130 -1.82 15.61 16.19
CA LYS A 130 -2.78 15.82 15.10
C LYS A 130 -2.80 14.67 14.09
N VAL A 131 -1.62 14.20 13.66
CA VAL A 131 -1.53 13.08 12.71
C VAL A 131 -2.10 11.79 13.31
N LYS A 132 -1.78 11.50 14.57
CA LYS A 132 -2.35 10.34 15.28
C LYS A 132 -3.86 10.45 15.43
N SER A 133 -4.39 11.62 15.79
CA SER A 133 -5.84 11.79 15.93
C SER A 133 -6.58 11.59 14.61
N TRP A 134 -6.01 12.01 13.47
CA TRP A 134 -6.57 11.71 12.15
C TRP A 134 -6.50 10.21 11.81
N LEU A 135 -5.41 9.53 12.14
CA LEU A 135 -5.29 8.08 11.96
C LEU A 135 -6.27 7.31 12.87
N ASP A 136 -6.51 7.81 14.09
CA ASP A 136 -7.47 7.22 15.02
C ASP A 136 -8.90 7.32 14.49
N ILE A 137 -9.28 8.44 13.87
CA ILE A 137 -10.60 8.59 13.20
C ILE A 137 -10.79 7.54 12.10
N MET A 138 -9.74 7.20 11.37
CA MET A 138 -9.80 6.26 10.24
C MET A 138 -9.46 4.82 10.63
N LYS A 139 -9.22 4.54 11.91
CA LYS A 139 -8.61 3.29 12.38
C LYS A 139 -9.38 2.05 11.93
N ASP A 140 -10.71 2.13 11.95
CA ASP A 140 -11.60 1.03 11.55
C ASP A 140 -11.57 0.74 10.04
N SER A 141 -11.06 1.68 9.24
CA SER A 141 -10.85 1.51 7.80
C SER A 141 -9.46 0.97 7.45
N LEU A 142 -8.54 0.87 8.41
CA LEU A 142 -7.18 0.39 8.20
C LEU A 142 -7.08 -1.13 8.41
N ASN A 143 -6.15 -1.78 7.71
CA ASN A 143 -5.84 -3.20 7.93
C ASN A 143 -4.89 -3.35 9.14
N LEU A 144 -5.47 -3.34 10.35
CA LEU A 144 -4.73 -3.42 11.62
C LEU A 144 -3.94 -4.74 11.76
N GLU A 145 -4.49 -5.84 11.21
CA GLU A 145 -3.87 -7.17 11.24
C GLU A 145 -2.58 -7.28 10.42
N ALA A 146 -2.28 -6.27 9.60
CA ALA A 146 -1.05 -6.27 8.81
C ALA A 146 0.22 -6.19 9.69
N SER A 147 0.13 -5.66 10.92
CA SER A 147 1.27 -5.56 11.83
C SER A 147 0.87 -5.74 13.29
N GLY A 148 1.34 -6.81 13.93
CA GLY A 148 1.08 -7.06 15.36
C GLY A 148 1.80 -6.10 16.34
N THR A 149 2.68 -5.23 15.86
CA THR A 149 3.44 -4.29 16.69
C THR A 149 3.09 -2.83 16.45
N ASN A 150 2.30 -2.52 15.41
CA ASN A 150 1.93 -1.15 15.07
C ASN A 150 0.41 -0.98 15.17
N VAL A 151 -0.03 -0.01 15.98
CA VAL A 151 -1.45 0.24 16.29
C VAL A 151 -2.32 0.60 15.07
N TYR A 152 -1.70 0.96 13.95
CA TYR A 152 -2.37 1.30 12.68
C TYR A 152 -2.12 0.25 11.59
N GLY A 153 -1.56 -0.92 11.94
CA GLY A 153 -1.24 -1.98 10.97
C GLY A 153 -0.10 -1.63 10.00
N ILE A 154 0.70 -0.60 10.29
CA ILE A 154 1.73 -0.14 9.35
C ILE A 154 2.93 -1.08 9.38
N VAL A 155 3.25 -1.65 8.22
CA VAL A 155 4.46 -2.47 7.99
C VAL A 155 5.51 -1.65 7.25
N ILE A 156 6.75 -1.72 7.70
CA ILE A 156 7.92 -1.11 7.04
C ILE A 156 8.67 -2.17 6.24
N SER A 157 9.01 -1.85 4.99
CA SER A 157 9.81 -2.72 4.12
C SER A 157 10.81 -1.91 3.30
N PRO A 158 12.03 -2.37 3.00
CA PRO A 158 12.67 -3.53 3.63
C PRO A 158 12.86 -3.31 5.14
N LYS A 159 12.92 -4.42 5.89
CA LYS A 159 13.16 -4.38 7.33
C LYS A 159 14.54 -3.81 7.64
#